data_AF-A0A2A2XWC4-F1
#
_entry.id   AF-A0A2A2XWC4-F1
#
_cell.length_a   1.000
_cell.length_b   1.000
_cell.length_c   1.000
_cell.angle_alpha   90.00
_cell.angle_beta   90.00
_cell.angle_gamma   90.00
#
_symmetry.space_group_name_H-M   'P 1'
#
loop_
_entity.id
_entity.type
_entity.pdbx_description
1 polymer ?
#
loop_
_entity_poly.entity_id
_entity_poly.type
_entity_poly.pdbx_seq_one_letter_code
_entity_poly.pdbx_strand_id
1 'polypeptide(L)'
;MKHPRSHLVRFLRGFSLLELLVAMAILSMLATIMFSVLGGTMSLWEIGNKRIEAAQTARVGLNIIANDLRRAISDQKISYTTSGGNTICTIPFVATSTNLYGILATGKLNQPFEEFGYACTNNTDANSVMMTGRYYLVRSYSGTNSGPQTHSDFYQRGTASPSFTNAFESQFPIIENCVKLAFSYLSANYTYSAGNFTETLRPFSSTWTNNTFENPSSATRNATDSYDKLVGILVSIWVLDSKTAEKFSSQSPDDLTNRAVRMQRFIPLNKN
;
A
#
# COMPACT_ATOMS: atom_id res chain seq x y z
N MET A 1 85.58 -59.01 -3.99
CA MET A 1 84.29 -58.72 -4.66
C MET A 1 83.71 -57.45 -4.04
N LYS A 2 83.70 -56.33 -4.78
CA LYS A 2 83.15 -55.03 -4.35
C LYS A 2 81.96 -54.71 -5.27
N HIS A 3 80.75 -54.67 -4.74
CA HIS A 3 79.58 -54.14 -5.44
C HIS A 3 79.52 -52.62 -5.25
N PRO A 4 79.44 -51.81 -6.32
CA PRO A 4 79.06 -50.41 -6.18
C PRO A 4 77.53 -50.30 -6.12
N ARG A 5 77.06 -49.59 -5.09
CA ARG A 5 75.66 -49.16 -4.93
C ARG A 5 75.33 -48.15 -6.03
N SER A 6 74.39 -48.46 -6.91
CA SER A 6 73.81 -47.49 -7.84
C SER A 6 72.78 -46.63 -7.10
N HIS A 7 73.14 -45.37 -6.88
CA HIS A 7 72.28 -44.32 -6.38
C HIS A 7 71.12 -44.09 -7.37
N LEU A 8 69.91 -44.47 -6.97
CA LEU A 8 68.66 -44.11 -7.63
C LEU A 8 68.29 -42.67 -7.25
N VAL A 9 69.04 -41.69 -7.77
CA VAL A 9 68.63 -40.28 -7.68
C VAL A 9 67.63 -40.04 -8.80
N ARG A 10 66.36 -40.26 -8.47
CA ARG A 10 65.22 -39.84 -9.29
C ARG A 10 65.32 -38.31 -9.40
N PHE A 11 65.62 -37.80 -10.59
CA PHE A 11 65.56 -36.37 -10.91
C PHE A 11 64.16 -35.85 -10.57
N LEU A 12 64.02 -35.22 -9.40
CA LEU A 12 62.93 -34.30 -9.12
C LEU A 12 63.13 -33.11 -10.06
N ARG A 13 62.58 -33.20 -11.27
CA ARG A 13 62.44 -32.03 -12.14
C ARG A 13 61.54 -31.04 -11.42
N GLY A 14 62.14 -30.00 -10.86
CA GLY A 14 61.40 -28.83 -10.37
C GLY A 14 60.67 -28.15 -11.53
N PHE A 15 59.60 -27.44 -11.21
CA PHE A 15 58.85 -26.65 -12.19
C PHE A 15 59.75 -25.62 -12.87
N SER A 16 59.58 -25.46 -14.17
CA SER A 16 60.22 -24.38 -14.92
C SER A 16 59.69 -23.03 -14.44
N LEU A 17 60.57 -22.02 -14.39
CA LEU A 17 60.20 -20.63 -14.07
C LEU A 17 59.09 -20.10 -15.00
N LEU A 18 59.09 -20.56 -16.26
CA LEU A 18 58.07 -20.23 -17.25
C LEU A 18 56.71 -20.89 -16.93
N GLU A 19 56.70 -22.16 -16.52
CA GLU A 19 55.46 -22.84 -16.11
C GLU A 19 54.84 -22.16 -14.89
N LEU A 20 55.67 -21.73 -13.94
CA LEU A 20 55.22 -21.04 -12.73
C LEU A 20 54.62 -19.66 -13.06
N LEU A 21 55.22 -18.93 -14.01
CA LEU A 21 54.70 -17.65 -14.48
C LEU A 21 53.37 -17.82 -15.23
N VAL A 22 53.27 -18.81 -16.13
CA VAL A 22 52.04 -19.11 -16.85
C VAL A 22 50.93 -19.57 -15.89
N ALA A 23 51.26 -20.40 -14.91
CA ALA A 23 50.30 -20.85 -13.90
C ALA A 23 49.76 -19.68 -13.06
N MET A 24 50.63 -18.76 -12.63
CA MET A 24 50.21 -17.55 -11.90
C MET A 24 49.36 -16.61 -12.76
N ALA A 25 49.68 -16.46 -14.05
CA ALA A 25 48.90 -15.64 -14.98
C ALA A 25 47.49 -16.21 -15.21
N ILE A 26 47.37 -17.53 -15.35
CA ILE A 26 46.07 -18.20 -15.50
C ILE A 26 45.29 -18.10 -14.18
N LEU A 27 45.94 -18.31 -13.04
CA LEU A 27 45.32 -18.21 -11.72
C LEU A 27 44.78 -16.80 -11.45
N SER A 28 45.55 -15.75 -11.77
CA SER A 28 45.11 -14.36 -11.57
C SER A 28 43.94 -14.00 -12.50
N MET A 29 43.95 -14.47 -13.74
CA MET A 29 42.83 -14.31 -14.66
C MET A 29 41.56 -14.99 -14.12
N LEU A 30 41.67 -16.24 -13.67
CA LEU A 30 40.55 -16.98 -13.07
C LEU A 30 40.02 -16.33 -11.80
N ALA A 31 40.90 -15.87 -10.91
CA ALA A 31 40.53 -15.18 -9.70
C ALA A 31 39.78 -13.87 -10.01
N THR A 32 40.23 -13.10 -11.00
CA THR A 32 39.58 -11.84 -11.41
C THR A 32 38.17 -12.07 -11.93
N ILE A 33 37.98 -13.13 -12.73
CA ILE A 33 36.67 -13.53 -13.24
C ILE A 33 35.76 -13.94 -12.07
N MET A 34 36.24 -14.76 -11.14
CA MET A 34 35.45 -15.17 -9.97
C MET A 34 35.05 -13.97 -9.10
N PHE A 35 35.96 -13.03 -8.84
CA PHE A 35 35.65 -11.83 -8.07
C PHE A 35 34.59 -10.96 -8.74
N SER A 36 34.64 -10.85 -10.07
CA SER A 36 33.64 -10.10 -10.85
C SER A 36 32.26 -10.77 -10.78
N VAL A 37 32.20 -12.10 -10.89
CA VAL A 37 30.95 -12.86 -10.74
C VAL A 37 30.40 -12.74 -9.32
N LEU A 38 31.25 -12.91 -8.31
CA LEU A 38 30.87 -12.76 -6.90
C LEU A 38 30.31 -11.36 -6.62
N GLY A 39 31.00 -10.30 -7.06
CA GLY A 39 30.52 -8.93 -6.92
C GLY A 39 29.17 -8.70 -7.60
N GLY A 40 28.98 -9.24 -8.81
CA GLY A 40 27.70 -9.21 -9.51
C GLY A 40 26.57 -9.89 -8.70
N THR A 41 26.81 -11.11 -8.20
CA THR A 41 25.82 -11.86 -7.41
C THR A 41 25.44 -11.17 -6.10
N MET A 42 26.40 -10.56 -5.41
CA MET A 42 26.15 -9.80 -4.18
C MET A 42 25.25 -8.59 -4.44
N SER A 43 25.51 -7.85 -5.53
CA SER A 43 24.69 -6.68 -5.88
C SER A 43 23.25 -7.06 -6.25
N LEU A 44 23.06 -8.17 -6.97
CA LEU A 44 21.74 -8.69 -7.33
C LEU A 44 20.98 -9.17 -6.10
N TRP A 45 21.67 -9.84 -5.18
CA TRP A 45 21.09 -10.27 -3.91
C TRP A 45 20.62 -9.09 -3.07
N GLU A 46 21.43 -8.03 -2.97
CA GLU A 46 21.07 -6.81 -2.26
C GLU A 46 19.81 -6.16 -2.85
N ILE A 47 19.75 -6.00 -4.17
CA ILE A 47 18.56 -5.48 -4.88
C ILE A 47 17.33 -6.35 -4.60
N GLY A 48 17.50 -7.68 -4.61
CA GLY A 48 16.45 -8.62 -4.28
C GLY A 48 15.91 -8.41 -2.86
N ASN A 49 16.80 -8.32 -1.87
CA ASN A 49 16.42 -8.07 -0.48
C ASN A 49 15.68 -6.75 -0.30
N LYS A 50 16.14 -5.68 -0.97
CA LYS A 50 15.48 -4.37 -0.89
C LYS A 50 14.09 -4.35 -1.51
N ARG A 51 13.87 -5.12 -2.58
CA ARG A 51 12.52 -5.32 -3.14
C ARG A 51 11.61 -6.12 -2.21
N ILE A 52 12.15 -7.12 -1.52
CA ILE A 52 11.41 -7.90 -0.52
C ILE A 52 11.01 -7.01 0.66
N GLU A 53 11.92 -6.16 1.15
CA GLU A 53 11.67 -5.17 2.20
C GLU A 53 10.52 -4.23 1.79
N ALA A 54 10.58 -3.63 0.59
CA ALA A 54 9.50 -2.79 0.07
C ALA A 54 8.15 -3.52 0.01
N ALA A 55 8.15 -4.78 -0.43
CA ALA A 55 6.94 -5.61 -0.47
C ALA A 55 6.37 -5.90 0.93
N GLN A 56 7.22 -6.15 1.92
CA GLN A 56 6.82 -6.38 3.31
C GLN A 56 6.23 -5.13 3.92
N THR A 57 6.87 -3.98 3.74
CA THR A 57 6.36 -2.68 4.22
C THR A 57 5.00 -2.36 3.59
N ALA A 58 4.84 -2.60 2.28
CA ALA A 58 3.56 -2.48 1.60
C ALA A 58 2.47 -3.39 2.19
N ARG A 59 2.81 -4.63 2.58
CA ARG A 59 1.85 -5.54 3.27
C ARG A 59 1.42 -4.98 4.62
N VAL A 60 2.32 -4.35 5.38
CA VAL A 60 2.00 -3.72 6.67
C VAL A 60 0.97 -2.60 6.47
N GLY A 61 1.20 -1.68 5.54
CA GLY A 61 0.22 -0.61 5.25
C GLY A 61 -1.12 -1.15 4.74
N LEU A 62 -1.11 -2.17 3.87
CA LEU A 62 -2.34 -2.86 3.44
C LEU A 62 -3.08 -3.54 4.60
N ASN A 63 -2.38 -4.05 5.62
CA ASN A 63 -3.02 -4.59 6.82
C ASN A 63 -3.68 -3.50 7.66
N ILE A 64 -3.01 -2.35 7.82
CA ILE A 64 -3.53 -1.21 8.57
C ILE A 64 -4.81 -0.67 7.89
N ILE A 65 -4.73 -0.36 6.59
CA ILE A 65 -5.89 0.11 5.80
C ILE A 65 -7.04 -0.90 5.87
N ALA A 66 -6.74 -2.20 5.71
CA ALA A 66 -7.77 -3.22 5.74
C ALA A 66 -8.43 -3.37 7.10
N ASN A 67 -7.68 -3.20 8.20
CA ASN A 67 -8.24 -3.28 9.54
C ASN A 67 -9.12 -2.07 9.84
N ASP A 68 -8.71 -0.87 9.46
CA ASP A 68 -9.54 0.32 9.63
C ASP A 68 -10.79 0.28 8.78
N LEU A 69 -10.69 -0.14 7.51
CA LEU A 69 -11.85 -0.36 6.66
C LEU A 69 -12.80 -1.38 7.29
N ARG A 70 -12.31 -2.54 7.73
CA ARG A 70 -13.14 -3.54 8.43
C ARG A 70 -13.80 -2.98 9.67
N ARG A 71 -13.09 -2.18 10.46
CA ARG A 71 -13.62 -1.57 11.69
C ARG A 71 -14.73 -0.58 11.35
N ALA A 72 -14.50 0.29 10.38
CA ALA A 72 -15.47 1.23 9.85
C ALA A 72 -16.74 0.49 9.36
N ILE A 73 -16.59 -0.55 8.54
CA ILE A 73 -17.72 -1.35 8.03
C ILE A 73 -18.43 -2.11 9.16
N SER A 74 -17.70 -2.60 10.16
CA SER A 74 -18.30 -3.40 11.23
C SER A 74 -19.24 -2.57 12.12
N ASP A 75 -18.99 -1.27 12.20
CA ASP A 75 -19.65 -0.29 13.05
C ASP A 75 -20.82 0.41 12.33
N GLN A 76 -21.51 -0.35 11.49
CA GLN A 76 -22.54 0.08 10.52
C GLN A 76 -23.82 0.69 11.11
N LYS A 77 -23.87 0.96 12.42
CA LYS A 77 -25.01 1.61 13.08
C LYS A 77 -24.60 2.92 13.74
N ILE A 78 -24.03 3.81 12.94
CA ILE A 78 -23.86 5.21 13.32
C ILE A 78 -25.21 5.92 13.11
N SER A 79 -26.06 5.90 14.13
CA SER A 79 -27.28 6.71 14.17
C SER A 79 -26.97 8.05 14.83
N TYR A 80 -27.08 9.15 14.09
CA TYR A 80 -27.04 10.49 14.67
C TYR A 80 -28.33 11.25 14.33
N THR A 81 -28.88 11.93 15.33
CA THR A 81 -30.07 12.75 15.16
C THR A 81 -29.65 14.12 14.65
N THR A 82 -30.11 14.50 13.46
CA THR A 82 -29.98 15.89 12.99
C THR A 82 -31.21 16.69 13.43
N SER A 83 -31.10 18.02 13.46
CA SER A 83 -32.17 18.95 13.87
C SER A 83 -33.48 18.85 13.05
N GLY A 84 -33.60 17.94 12.08
CA GLY A 84 -34.76 17.75 11.22
C GLY A 84 -35.28 16.31 11.14
N GLY A 85 -34.78 15.39 11.98
CA GLY A 85 -35.19 13.99 12.00
C GLY A 85 -34.01 13.01 12.09
N ASN A 86 -34.32 11.73 12.31
CA ASN A 86 -33.31 10.67 12.33
C ASN A 86 -32.81 10.41 10.90
N THR A 87 -31.64 10.93 10.57
CA THR A 87 -30.95 10.59 9.32
C THR A 87 -29.90 9.54 9.63
N ILE A 88 -30.17 8.28 9.24
CA ILE A 88 -29.21 7.18 9.41
C ILE A 88 -28.24 7.26 8.22
N CYS A 89 -26.96 7.54 8.47
CA CYS A 89 -25.92 7.41 7.46
C CYS A 89 -25.17 6.12 7.68
N THR A 90 -25.39 5.16 6.78
CA THR A 90 -25.00 3.76 6.93
C THR A 90 -23.62 3.44 6.32
N ILE A 91 -22.86 4.46 5.86
CA ILE A 91 -21.48 4.27 5.41
C ILE A 91 -20.55 5.22 6.16
N PRO A 92 -19.49 4.69 6.77
CA PRO A 92 -18.51 5.54 7.39
C PRO A 92 -17.50 6.16 6.42
N PHE A 93 -17.39 5.75 5.15
CA PHE A 93 -16.21 6.09 4.34
C PHE A 93 -16.52 6.41 2.88
N VAL A 94 -15.76 7.36 2.32
CA VAL A 94 -15.76 7.80 0.92
C VAL A 94 -14.36 7.62 0.38
N ALA A 95 -14.24 7.12 -0.85
CA ALA A 95 -12.93 6.91 -1.43
C ALA A 95 -12.91 7.24 -2.93
N THR A 96 -11.88 7.99 -3.31
CA THR A 96 -11.59 8.35 -4.69
C THR A 96 -10.68 7.29 -5.32
N SER A 97 -10.19 7.57 -6.53
CA SER A 97 -9.19 6.71 -7.17
C SER A 97 -7.86 6.67 -6.42
N THR A 98 -7.53 7.68 -5.60
CA THR A 98 -6.21 7.81 -4.95
C THR A 98 -6.27 7.92 -3.44
N ASN A 99 -7.40 8.34 -2.88
CA ASN A 99 -7.53 8.63 -1.46
C ASN A 99 -8.71 7.87 -0.86
N LEU A 100 -8.60 7.52 0.41
CA LEU A 100 -9.66 6.90 1.19
C LEU A 100 -9.88 7.72 2.45
N TYR A 101 -11.13 8.02 2.76
CA TYR A 101 -11.54 8.73 3.96
C TYR A 101 -12.63 7.95 4.63
N GLY A 102 -12.59 7.84 5.94
CA GLY A 102 -13.65 7.20 6.69
C GLY A 102 -13.82 7.72 8.10
N ILE A 103 -14.88 7.27 8.76
CA ILE A 103 -15.20 7.56 10.14
C ILE A 103 -15.28 6.24 10.89
N LEU A 104 -14.98 6.29 12.17
CA LEU A 104 -15.01 5.19 13.12
C LEU A 104 -15.82 5.66 14.31
N ALA A 105 -16.77 4.87 14.85
CA ALA A 105 -17.34 5.24 16.12
C ALA A 105 -16.35 4.91 17.23
N THR A 106 -16.19 5.84 18.16
CA THR A 106 -15.23 5.71 19.27
C THR A 106 -15.87 5.16 20.53
N GLY A 107 -17.21 5.13 20.59
CA GLY A 107 -17.99 4.83 21.78
C GLY A 107 -17.92 5.89 22.89
N LYS A 108 -17.26 7.04 22.66
CA LYS A 108 -17.13 8.13 23.64
C LYS A 108 -18.28 9.13 23.50
N LEU A 109 -18.84 9.56 24.62
CA LEU A 109 -19.94 10.55 24.65
C LEU A 109 -19.51 11.93 24.10
N ASN A 110 -18.26 12.34 24.35
CA ASN A 110 -17.78 13.68 24.01
C ASN A 110 -17.12 13.77 22.61
N GLN A 111 -16.87 12.63 21.97
CA GLN A 111 -16.31 12.55 20.61
C GLN A 111 -16.79 11.23 19.98
N PRO A 112 -18.05 11.13 19.55
CA PRO A 112 -18.63 9.87 19.12
C PRO A 112 -17.97 9.29 17.86
N PHE A 113 -17.28 10.12 17.07
CA PHE A 113 -16.66 9.74 15.81
C PHE A 113 -15.19 10.17 15.74
N GLU A 114 -14.38 9.33 15.11
CA GLU A 114 -13.00 9.61 14.72
C GLU A 114 -12.91 9.46 13.20
N GLU A 115 -12.45 10.51 12.51
CA GLU A 115 -12.22 10.46 11.08
C GLU A 115 -10.79 10.02 10.78
N PHE A 116 -10.62 9.20 9.74
CA PHE A 116 -9.33 8.74 9.24
C PHE A 116 -9.24 8.96 7.74
N GLY A 117 -8.04 9.29 7.26
CA GLY A 117 -7.75 9.46 5.84
C GLY A 117 -6.47 8.72 5.44
N TYR A 118 -6.39 8.27 4.20
CA TYR A 118 -5.24 7.64 3.59
C TYR A 118 -4.94 8.26 2.24
N ALA A 119 -3.68 8.65 2.04
CA ALA A 119 -3.18 9.13 0.76
C ALA A 119 -1.69 8.81 0.64
N CYS A 120 -1.19 8.65 -0.59
CA CYS A 120 0.25 8.73 -0.83
C CYS A 120 0.59 10.15 -1.26
N THR A 121 1.48 10.80 -0.52
CA THR A 121 1.82 12.21 -0.68
C THR A 121 3.32 12.40 -0.75
N ASN A 122 3.77 13.44 -1.45
CA ASN A 122 5.14 13.92 -1.38
C ASN A 122 5.24 14.91 -0.22
N ASN A 123 6.16 14.67 0.71
CA ASN A 123 6.40 15.63 1.76
C ASN A 123 7.19 16.83 1.22
N THR A 124 6.51 17.96 1.02
CA THR A 124 7.14 19.22 0.64
C THR A 124 7.57 20.07 1.83
N ASP A 125 7.15 19.69 3.05
CA ASP A 125 7.32 20.50 4.23
C ASP A 125 8.66 20.21 4.91
N ALA A 126 9.50 21.24 5.03
CA ALA A 126 10.81 21.16 5.68
C ALA A 126 10.73 21.02 7.22
N ASN A 127 9.57 21.35 7.80
CA ASN A 127 9.32 21.31 9.24
C ASN A 127 8.49 20.08 9.67
N SER A 128 8.25 19.14 8.76
CA SER A 128 7.57 17.89 9.05
C SER A 128 8.54 16.89 9.70
N VAL A 129 8.00 15.93 10.47
CA VAL A 129 8.76 14.77 10.98
C VAL A 129 9.24 13.86 9.82
N MET A 130 8.66 14.05 8.64
CA MET A 130 8.99 13.36 7.40
C MET A 130 10.11 14.09 6.66
N MET A 131 10.98 13.37 5.94
CA MET A 131 12.04 14.01 5.15
C MET A 131 11.43 14.71 3.93
N THR A 132 11.89 15.91 3.61
CA THR A 132 11.42 16.69 2.45
C THR A 132 11.80 16.01 1.13
N GLY A 133 10.91 16.07 0.14
CA GLY A 133 11.12 15.51 -1.20
C GLY A 133 10.99 13.98 -1.27
N ARG A 134 10.43 13.35 -0.24
CA ARG A 134 10.17 11.92 -0.20
C ARG A 134 8.68 11.62 -0.24
N TYR A 135 8.34 10.50 -0.87
CA TYR A 135 6.98 10.00 -0.95
C TYR A 135 6.63 9.14 0.26
N TYR A 136 5.42 9.26 0.77
CA TYR A 136 4.95 8.51 1.92
C TYR A 136 3.49 8.12 1.77
N LEU A 137 3.14 6.92 2.27
CA LEU A 137 1.76 6.63 2.63
C LEU A 137 1.52 7.27 3.98
N VAL A 138 0.61 8.23 4.03
CA VAL A 138 0.22 8.89 5.27
C VAL A 138 -1.16 8.42 5.70
N ARG A 139 -1.32 8.27 7.01
CA ARG A 139 -2.63 8.28 7.66
C ARG A 139 -2.86 9.64 8.25
N SER A 140 -4.03 10.19 8.02
CA SER A 140 -4.47 11.41 8.67
C SER A 140 -5.64 11.16 9.60
N TYR A 141 -5.77 12.00 10.61
CA TYR A 141 -6.90 12.06 11.51
C TYR A 141 -7.45 13.48 11.52
N SER A 142 -8.77 13.60 11.65
CA SER A 142 -9.43 14.87 11.99
C SER A 142 -9.00 15.30 13.41
N GLY A 143 -8.57 16.55 13.57
CA GLY A 143 -8.14 17.10 14.85
C GLY A 143 -9.32 17.40 15.79
N THR A 144 -9.06 17.45 17.11
CA THR A 144 -10.08 17.73 18.15
C THR A 144 -10.21 19.21 18.52
N ASN A 145 -9.81 20.16 17.67
CA ASN A 145 -9.61 21.54 18.12
C ASN A 145 -10.84 22.45 17.95
N SER A 146 -11.27 23.04 19.06
CA SER A 146 -12.29 24.07 19.15
C SER A 146 -11.76 25.43 18.66
N GLY A 147 -12.11 25.83 17.43
CA GLY A 147 -11.81 27.16 16.88
C GLY A 147 -12.58 27.44 15.58
N PRO A 148 -12.65 28.70 15.09
CA PRO A 148 -13.43 29.10 13.91
C PRO A 148 -12.74 28.82 12.57
N GLN A 149 -11.62 28.10 12.57
CA GLN A 149 -10.89 27.76 11.34
C GLN A 149 -11.65 26.64 10.62
N THR A 150 -11.73 26.72 9.30
CA THR A 150 -12.34 25.72 8.41
C THR A 150 -11.73 24.34 8.68
N HIS A 151 -12.43 23.54 9.48
CA HIS A 151 -11.99 22.24 9.96
C HIS A 151 -11.79 21.26 8.82
N SER A 152 -10.85 20.33 8.99
CA SER A 152 -10.79 19.08 8.23
C SER A 152 -11.91 18.13 8.67
N ASP A 153 -13.14 18.62 8.61
CA ASP A 153 -14.35 17.81 8.68
C ASP A 153 -14.50 17.16 7.30
N PHE A 154 -13.93 15.98 7.10
CA PHE A 154 -14.16 15.22 5.87
C PHE A 154 -15.67 14.94 5.69
N TYR A 155 -16.40 14.97 6.80
CA TYR A 155 -17.84 14.96 6.86
C TYR A 155 -18.38 16.32 7.35
N GLN A 156 -18.43 17.33 6.47
CA GLN A 156 -19.20 18.55 6.75
C GLN A 156 -20.65 18.16 7.12
N ARG A 157 -21.06 18.46 8.36
CA ARG A 157 -22.44 18.27 8.83
C ARG A 157 -23.41 18.88 7.81
N GLY A 158 -24.14 18.02 7.11
CA GLY A 158 -25.29 18.40 6.28
C GLY A 158 -25.09 18.39 4.76
N THR A 159 -23.88 18.24 4.23
CA THR A 159 -23.67 18.04 2.78
C THR A 159 -22.39 17.24 2.55
N ALA A 160 -22.48 16.04 1.97
CA ALA A 160 -21.30 15.30 1.52
C ALA A 160 -20.62 16.11 0.40
N SER A 161 -19.62 16.93 0.74
CA SER A 161 -18.80 17.61 -0.26
C SER A 161 -17.90 16.55 -0.91
N PRO A 162 -17.94 16.37 -2.25
CA PRO A 162 -16.94 15.56 -2.96
C PRO A 162 -15.56 16.24 -2.98
N SER A 163 -15.50 17.48 -2.51
CA SER A 163 -14.31 18.32 -2.43
C SER A 163 -13.70 18.13 -1.03
N PHE A 164 -12.63 17.34 -0.97
CA PHE A 164 -11.83 17.17 0.24
C PHE A 164 -11.11 18.47 0.55
N THR A 165 -11.11 18.89 1.82
CA THR A 165 -10.24 19.97 2.26
C THR A 165 -8.79 19.52 2.08
N ASN A 166 -7.98 20.34 1.42
CA ASN A 166 -6.57 20.07 1.13
C ASN A 166 -5.67 20.02 2.39
N ALA A 167 -6.27 20.11 3.58
CA ALA A 167 -5.56 20.20 4.85
C ALA A 167 -5.75 18.90 5.63
N PHE A 168 -4.67 18.15 5.76
CA PHE A 168 -4.52 17.14 6.81
C PHE A 168 -3.96 17.84 8.04
N GLU A 169 -4.70 17.91 9.14
CA GLU A 169 -4.24 18.59 10.36
C GLU A 169 -3.13 17.80 11.09
N SER A 170 -3.17 16.46 10.99
CA SER A 170 -2.12 15.59 11.51
C SER A 170 -1.86 14.45 10.52
N GLN A 171 -0.64 14.40 9.97
CA GLN A 171 -0.20 13.34 9.05
C GLN A 171 0.80 12.44 9.77
N PHE A 172 0.52 11.15 9.79
CA PHE A 172 1.40 10.13 10.34
C PHE A 172 1.92 9.24 9.20
N PRO A 173 3.23 9.21 8.93
CA PRO A 173 3.78 8.31 7.93
C PRO A 173 3.63 6.85 8.36
N ILE A 174 3.11 6.01 7.47
CA ILE A 174 2.99 4.57 7.67
C ILE A 174 4.04 3.81 6.87
N ILE A 175 4.23 4.22 5.62
CA ILE A 175 5.19 3.61 4.69
C ILE A 175 5.98 4.72 4.03
N GLU A 176 7.31 4.61 4.04
CA GLU A 176 8.17 5.41 3.18
C GLU A 176 8.16 4.89 1.74
N ASN A 177 8.41 5.78 0.80
CA ASN A 177 8.52 5.50 -0.63
C ASN A 177 7.22 4.95 -1.27
N CYS A 178 6.05 5.26 -0.70
CA CYS A 178 4.78 4.99 -1.37
C CYS A 178 4.53 6.03 -2.46
N VAL A 179 4.64 5.62 -3.72
CA VAL A 179 4.44 6.53 -4.86
C VAL A 179 3.01 6.54 -5.35
N LYS A 180 2.21 5.50 -5.08
CA LYS A 180 0.83 5.43 -5.53
C LYS A 180 -0.02 4.59 -4.58
N LEU A 181 -1.23 5.08 -4.35
CA LEU A 181 -2.33 4.36 -3.72
C LEU A 181 -3.48 4.36 -4.72
N ALA A 182 -4.11 3.21 -4.92
CA ALA A 182 -5.29 3.10 -5.76
C ALA A 182 -6.33 2.19 -5.16
N PHE A 183 -7.59 2.56 -5.35
CA PHE A 183 -8.73 1.80 -4.91
C PHE A 183 -9.55 1.35 -6.11
N SER A 184 -10.01 0.10 -6.07
CA SER A 184 -10.96 -0.43 -7.06
C SER A 184 -12.11 -1.12 -6.35
N TYR A 185 -13.33 -0.79 -6.75
CA TYR A 185 -14.55 -1.16 -6.05
C TYR A 185 -15.26 -2.26 -6.80
N LEU A 186 -15.57 -3.36 -6.11
CA LEU A 186 -16.42 -4.42 -6.63
C LEU A 186 -17.83 -4.18 -6.10
N SER A 187 -18.78 -3.92 -7.00
CA SER A 187 -20.20 -3.81 -6.67
C SER A 187 -21.00 -4.93 -7.31
N ALA A 188 -22.19 -5.18 -6.77
CA ALA A 188 -23.18 -6.05 -7.35
C ALA A 188 -24.46 -5.26 -7.58
N ASN A 189 -25.09 -5.44 -8.73
CA ASN A 189 -26.48 -5.05 -8.90
C ASN A 189 -27.36 -6.11 -8.24
N TYR A 190 -28.24 -5.66 -7.37
CA TYR A 190 -29.19 -6.48 -6.65
C TYR A 190 -30.59 -6.17 -7.16
N THR A 191 -31.22 -7.14 -7.81
CA THR A 191 -32.53 -6.99 -8.45
C THR A 191 -33.56 -7.85 -7.71
N TYR A 192 -34.71 -7.27 -7.37
CA TYR A 192 -35.84 -8.01 -6.82
C TYR A 192 -36.96 -8.07 -7.86
N SER A 193 -37.36 -9.27 -8.26
CA SER A 193 -38.45 -9.46 -9.21
C SER A 193 -39.25 -10.70 -8.83
N ALA A 194 -40.56 -10.53 -8.64
CA ALA A 194 -41.52 -11.61 -8.41
C ALA A 194 -41.12 -12.60 -7.27
N GLY A 195 -40.57 -12.09 -6.17
CA GLY A 195 -40.15 -12.92 -5.02
C GLY A 195 -38.76 -13.56 -5.15
N ASN A 196 -38.10 -13.39 -6.30
CA ASN A 196 -36.73 -13.86 -6.52
C ASN A 196 -35.72 -12.71 -6.40
N PHE A 197 -34.59 -13.03 -5.79
CA PHE A 197 -33.44 -12.13 -5.69
C PHE A 197 -32.38 -12.57 -6.68
N THR A 198 -31.88 -11.64 -7.48
CA THR A 198 -30.75 -11.86 -8.39
C THR A 198 -29.62 -10.91 -8.02
N GLU A 199 -28.42 -11.46 -7.83
CA GLU A 199 -27.20 -10.68 -7.59
C GLU A 199 -26.28 -10.83 -8.81
N THR A 200 -25.99 -9.72 -9.49
CA THR A 200 -25.08 -9.70 -10.64
C THR A 200 -23.87 -8.84 -10.32
N LEU A 201 -22.68 -9.44 -10.28
CA LEU A 201 -21.43 -8.72 -10.07
C LEU A 201 -21.14 -7.76 -11.23
N ARG A 202 -20.78 -6.53 -10.90
CA ARG A 202 -20.28 -5.54 -11.86
C ARG A 202 -18.74 -5.59 -11.93
N PRO A 203 -18.14 -5.16 -13.04
CA PRO A 203 -16.70 -4.95 -13.12
C PRO A 203 -16.20 -3.96 -12.06
N PHE A 204 -14.90 -4.02 -11.77
CA PHE A 204 -14.28 -3.07 -10.85
C PHE A 204 -14.40 -1.62 -11.35
N SER A 205 -14.80 -0.71 -10.47
CA SER A 205 -14.81 0.74 -10.70
C SER A 205 -13.66 1.43 -9.97
N SER A 206 -13.14 2.54 -10.48
CA SER A 206 -12.11 3.37 -9.81
C SER A 206 -12.70 4.38 -8.82
N THR A 207 -14.02 4.54 -8.81
CA THR A 207 -14.75 5.42 -7.89
C THR A 207 -15.98 4.71 -7.33
N TRP A 208 -16.33 5.03 -6.09
CA TRP A 208 -17.58 4.65 -5.47
C TRP A 208 -18.25 5.90 -4.91
N THR A 209 -19.23 6.42 -5.64
CA THR A 209 -19.98 7.63 -5.28
C THR A 209 -21.42 7.34 -4.88
N ASN A 210 -21.88 6.11 -5.10
CA ASN A 210 -23.23 5.69 -4.75
C ASN A 210 -23.25 5.38 -3.25
N ASN A 211 -23.54 6.40 -2.43
CA ASN A 211 -23.65 6.28 -0.97
C ASN A 211 -24.85 5.42 -0.49
N THR A 212 -25.50 4.66 -1.38
CA THR A 212 -26.65 3.80 -1.10
C THR A 212 -26.19 2.40 -0.68
N PHE A 213 -25.76 2.26 0.56
CA PHE A 213 -25.22 1.00 1.10
C PHE A 213 -26.17 0.24 2.00
N GLU A 214 -27.39 0.73 2.16
CA GLU A 214 -28.40 -0.10 2.76
C GLU A 214 -28.66 -1.31 1.86
N ASN A 215 -28.70 -2.49 2.48
CA ASN A 215 -29.85 -3.36 2.27
C ASN A 215 -31.07 -2.46 2.55
N PRO A 216 -31.74 -1.92 1.51
CA PRO A 216 -32.67 -0.82 1.67
C PRO A 216 -33.65 -1.15 2.80
N SER A 217 -34.12 -0.15 3.54
CA SER A 217 -35.25 -0.36 4.46
C SER A 217 -36.30 -1.26 3.80
N SER A 218 -37.02 -2.11 4.55
CA SER A 218 -38.02 -3.02 3.97
C SER A 218 -38.99 -2.30 3.01
N ALA A 219 -39.25 -1.02 3.27
CA ALA A 219 -40.04 -0.13 2.43
C ALA A 219 -39.32 0.27 1.11
N THR A 220 -38.02 0.52 1.13
CA THR A 220 -37.22 0.85 -0.06
C THR A 220 -36.92 -0.38 -0.92
N ARG A 221 -36.78 -1.58 -0.33
CA ARG A 221 -36.67 -2.86 -1.06
C ARG A 221 -37.90 -3.19 -1.88
N ASN A 222 -39.07 -2.78 -1.40
CA ASN A 222 -40.35 -2.95 -2.09
C ASN A 222 -40.66 -1.81 -3.07
N ALA A 223 -39.90 -0.71 -3.04
CA ALA A 223 -40.17 0.48 -3.85
C ALA A 223 -39.23 0.64 -5.05
N THR A 224 -38.16 -0.16 -5.18
CA THR A 224 -37.22 -0.07 -6.30
C THR A 224 -36.77 -1.47 -6.71
N ASP A 225 -37.01 -1.85 -7.97
CA ASP A 225 -36.73 -3.20 -8.48
C ASP A 225 -35.23 -3.55 -8.54
N SER A 226 -34.32 -2.57 -8.40
CA SER A 226 -32.86 -2.75 -8.46
C SER A 226 -32.09 -1.73 -7.62
N TYR A 227 -31.01 -2.15 -6.94
CA TYR A 227 -30.01 -1.26 -6.33
C TYR A 227 -28.58 -1.81 -6.45
N ASP A 228 -27.56 -0.94 -6.44
CA ASP A 228 -26.16 -1.36 -6.44
C ASP A 228 -25.61 -1.44 -5.01
N LYS A 229 -25.02 -2.58 -4.65
CA LYS A 229 -24.41 -2.88 -3.36
C LYS A 229 -22.90 -3.00 -3.51
N LEU A 230 -22.12 -2.40 -2.62
CA LEU A 230 -20.67 -2.63 -2.61
C LEU A 230 -20.37 -4.00 -1.96
N VAL A 231 -19.63 -4.82 -2.68
CA VAL A 231 -19.25 -6.19 -2.29
C VAL A 231 -17.85 -6.21 -1.69
N GLY A 232 -16.94 -5.40 -2.21
CA GLY A 232 -15.54 -5.47 -1.89
C GLY A 232 -14.73 -4.28 -2.37
N ILE A 233 -13.55 -4.09 -1.78
CA ILE A 233 -12.58 -3.06 -2.17
C ILE A 233 -11.23 -3.73 -2.43
N LEU A 234 -10.67 -3.53 -3.61
CA LEU A 234 -9.30 -3.88 -3.95
C LEU A 234 -8.42 -2.66 -3.69
N VAL A 235 -7.58 -2.75 -2.66
CA VAL A 235 -6.59 -1.72 -2.34
C VAL A 235 -5.27 -2.10 -3.00
N SER A 236 -4.65 -1.14 -3.68
CA SER A 236 -3.37 -1.32 -4.38
C SER A 236 -2.38 -0.25 -3.93
N ILE A 237 -1.17 -0.66 -3.58
CA ILE A 237 -0.08 0.24 -3.15
C ILE A 237 1.15 -0.04 -4.01
N TRP A 238 1.84 1.02 -4.42
CA TRP A 238 3.11 0.96 -5.12
C TRP A 238 4.19 1.54 -4.22
N VAL A 239 5.17 0.72 -3.85
CA VAL A 239 6.29 1.11 -2.99
C VAL A 239 7.61 0.92 -3.72
N LEU A 240 8.47 1.94 -3.72
CA LEU A 240 9.82 1.82 -4.25
C LEU A 240 10.77 1.24 -3.21
N ASP A 241 11.79 0.51 -3.66
CA ASP A 241 12.95 0.22 -2.82
C ASP A 241 13.72 1.51 -2.50
N SER A 242 14.45 1.52 -1.37
CA SER A 242 15.12 2.72 -0.87
C SER A 242 16.11 3.33 -1.87
N LYS A 243 16.84 2.50 -2.63
CA LYS A 243 17.84 2.96 -3.60
C LYS A 243 17.20 3.60 -4.83
N THR A 244 16.12 3.00 -5.32
CA THR A 244 15.34 3.58 -6.42
C THR A 244 14.66 4.88 -5.97
N ALA A 245 14.14 4.94 -4.74
CA ALA A 245 13.53 6.15 -4.20
C ALA A 245 14.52 7.32 -4.08
N GLU A 246 15.76 7.07 -3.63
CA GLU A 246 16.80 8.10 -3.58
C GLU A 246 17.19 8.61 -4.97
N LYS A 247 17.31 7.69 -5.95
CA LYS A 247 17.73 8.04 -7.31
C LYS A 247 16.69 8.85 -8.07
N PHE A 248 15.41 8.66 -7.78
CA PHE A 248 14.32 9.26 -8.54
C PHE A 248 13.35 10.07 -7.67
N SER A 249 13.83 10.62 -6.55
CA SER A 249 13.05 11.44 -5.61
C SER A 249 12.41 12.68 -6.26
N SER A 250 12.97 13.17 -7.37
CA SER A 250 12.46 14.33 -8.12
C SER A 250 11.48 14.00 -9.25
N GLN A 251 11.24 12.72 -9.55
CA GLN A 251 10.34 12.31 -10.63
C GLN A 251 8.88 12.27 -10.19
N SER A 252 7.97 12.40 -11.17
CA SER A 252 6.52 12.28 -10.96
C SER A 252 6.17 10.88 -10.43
N PRO A 253 5.19 10.75 -9.52
CA PRO A 253 4.79 9.45 -8.99
C PRO A 253 4.34 8.47 -10.08
N ASP A 254 3.73 8.95 -11.16
CA ASP A 254 3.24 8.10 -12.25
C ASP A 254 4.40 7.44 -13.03
N ASP A 255 5.51 8.14 -13.23
CA ASP A 255 6.71 7.61 -13.89
C ASP A 255 7.38 6.51 -13.05
N LEU A 256 7.21 6.58 -11.73
CA LEU A 256 7.81 5.68 -10.75
C LEU A 256 7.02 4.37 -10.59
N THR A 257 5.75 4.32 -11.01
CA THR A 257 4.88 3.15 -10.83
C THR A 257 5.44 1.88 -11.47
N ASN A 258 6.08 1.98 -12.64
CA ASN A 258 6.68 0.85 -13.35
C ASN A 258 7.93 0.27 -12.65
N ARG A 259 8.53 1.04 -11.74
CA ARG A 259 9.73 0.65 -10.98
C ARG A 259 9.40 0.17 -9.58
N ALA A 260 8.19 0.47 -9.11
CA ALA A 260 7.70 0.14 -7.79
C ALA A 260 7.21 -1.31 -7.69
N VAL A 261 7.30 -1.86 -6.49
CA VAL A 261 6.63 -3.10 -6.13
C VAL A 261 5.16 -2.78 -5.91
N ARG A 262 4.29 -3.39 -6.73
CA ARG A 262 2.84 -3.31 -6.56
C ARG A 262 2.36 -4.43 -5.65
N MET A 263 1.72 -4.06 -4.55
CA MET A 263 1.03 -4.99 -3.66
C MET A 263 -0.46 -4.67 -3.66
N GLN A 264 -1.29 -5.71 -3.66
CA GLN A 264 -2.73 -5.55 -3.68
C GLN A 264 -3.40 -6.44 -2.64
N ARG A 265 -4.51 -5.95 -2.10
CA ARG A 265 -5.35 -6.73 -1.19
C ARG A 265 -6.81 -6.45 -1.48
N PHE A 266 -7.56 -7.53 -1.70
CA PHE A 266 -9.01 -7.47 -1.72
C PHE A 266 -9.58 -7.56 -0.30
N ILE A 267 -10.51 -6.67 0.01
CA ILE A 267 -11.21 -6.56 1.30
C ILE A 267 -12.69 -6.79 1.01
N PRO A 268 -13.22 -7.99 1.29
CA PRO A 268 -14.65 -8.24 1.16
C PRO A 268 -15.42 -7.47 2.24
N LEU A 269 -16.58 -6.92 1.87
CA LEU A 269 -17.48 -6.19 2.76
C LEU A 269 -18.71 -7.02 3.16
N ASN A 270 -19.00 -8.11 2.44
CA ASN A 270 -20.02 -9.07 2.84
C ASN A 270 -19.54 -9.83 4.07
N LYS A 271 -20.19 -9.56 5.21
CA LYS A 271 -20.24 -10.48 6.35
C LYS A 271 -21.17 -11.62 5.95
N ASN A 272 -20.62 -12.82 5.78
CA ASN A 272 -21.38 -14.00 6.19
C ASN A 272 -21.42 -14.01 7.72
#